data_AF-A0A972RQ37-F1
#
_entry.id   AF-A0A972RQ37-F1
#
_cell.length_a   1.000
_cell.length_b   1.000
_cell.length_c   1.000
_cell.angle_alpha   90.00
_cell.angle_beta   90.00
_cell.angle_gamma   90.00
#
_symmetry.space_group_name_H-M   'P 1'
#
loop_
_entity.id
_entity.type
_entity.pdbx_description
1 polymer ?
#
loop_
_entity_poly.entity_id
_entity_poly.type
_entity_poly.pdbx_seq_one_letter_code
_entity_poly.pdbx_strand_id
1 'polypeptide(L)'
;EPTVVSAAHAALAKMGLSSPNAAAARALIRSEIRRLETFSNLNADEATWWIWHHKTGPLANPGPGKLVTNQHPSTIVNKLAIHRLAATLQFLGVPTVEDQQTELIYWLETATIRAGAVARRWDEISTENLSDTLAKAIHDDHLAAATTCAAQLGRRADVAALSSVGGQRSSLATALAHPNRELRYAALEAIMKIKPQQTFAGASGVSPALWHFATSAAEKEKQPEHTEQAAAALGWLAELLETGHPYDEMLRDAKQISLTLYQPELTEATLRVLAVLGTADSQQLLLNFISTNTLPIESRRTASQALATSVKRFGKLLTSGEILRQYDRYNASETADSDTQEVLSEVLDLLEK
;
A
#
# COMPACT_ATOMS: atom_id res chain seq x y z
N GLU A 1 -14.70 43.09 30.10
CA GLU A 1 -15.64 43.03 28.96
C GLU A 1 -16.38 41.69 29.00
N PRO A 2 -17.69 41.62 28.71
CA PRO A 2 -18.39 40.35 28.61
C PRO A 2 -17.67 39.48 27.57
N THR A 3 -17.33 38.25 27.93
CA THR A 3 -16.76 37.31 26.97
C THR A 3 -17.76 37.12 25.82
N VAL A 4 -17.27 36.88 24.61
CA VAL A 4 -18.11 36.64 23.41
C VAL A 4 -19.22 35.62 23.70
N VAL A 5 -18.91 34.60 24.51
CA VAL A 5 -19.85 33.56 24.96
C VAL A 5 -21.00 34.15 25.80
N SER A 6 -20.69 35.01 26.77
CA SER A 6 -21.72 35.64 27.62
C SER A 6 -22.65 36.58 26.83
N ALA A 7 -22.10 37.30 25.84
CA ALA A 7 -22.88 38.14 24.94
C ALA A 7 -23.80 37.29 24.04
N ALA A 8 -23.30 36.17 23.51
CA ALA A 8 -24.10 35.24 22.71
C ALA A 8 -25.23 34.59 23.53
N HIS A 9 -24.96 34.16 24.76
CA HIS A 9 -26.00 33.62 25.65
C HIS A 9 -27.08 34.66 25.99
N ALA A 10 -26.68 35.91 26.25
CA ALA A 10 -27.63 36.98 26.51
C ALA A 10 -28.51 37.29 25.28
N ALA A 11 -27.95 37.23 24.07
CA ALA A 11 -28.70 37.41 22.83
C ALA A 11 -29.72 36.28 22.62
N LEU A 12 -29.32 35.02 22.82
CA LEU A 12 -30.24 33.88 22.71
C LEU A 12 -31.38 33.96 23.73
N ALA A 13 -31.07 34.33 24.98
CA ALA A 13 -32.07 34.53 26.01
C ALA A 13 -33.09 35.62 25.64
N LYS A 14 -32.64 36.74 25.05
CA LYS A 14 -33.53 37.80 24.55
C LYS A 14 -34.46 37.34 23.42
N MET A 15 -34.05 36.33 22.65
CA MET A 15 -34.85 35.74 21.58
C MET A 15 -35.78 34.62 22.06
N GLY A 16 -35.79 34.29 23.36
CA GLY A 16 -36.58 33.17 23.90
C GLY A 16 -36.04 31.79 23.50
N LEU A 17 -34.77 31.71 23.05
CA LEU A 17 -34.13 30.47 22.65
C LEU A 17 -33.34 29.87 23.82
N SER A 18 -33.41 28.56 24.00
CA SER A 18 -32.59 27.84 24.98
C SER A 18 -31.11 27.88 24.58
N SER A 19 -30.21 27.99 25.56
CA SER A 19 -28.77 27.87 25.31
C SER A 19 -28.44 26.54 24.64
N PRO A 20 -27.65 26.52 23.56
CA PRO A 20 -27.28 25.28 22.88
C PRO A 20 -26.47 24.41 23.85
N ASN A 21 -26.88 23.15 24.00
CA ASN A 21 -26.12 22.15 24.73
C ASN A 21 -25.15 21.42 23.78
N ALA A 22 -24.16 20.71 24.34
CA ALA A 22 -23.14 20.02 23.55
C ALA A 22 -23.74 18.97 22.59
N ALA A 23 -24.83 18.30 22.98
CA ALA A 23 -25.51 17.31 22.14
C ALA A 23 -26.19 17.96 20.92
N ALA A 24 -26.86 19.11 21.10
CA ALA A 24 -27.46 19.88 20.03
C ALA A 24 -26.40 20.44 19.07
N ALA A 25 -25.29 20.96 19.61
CA ALA A 25 -24.16 21.41 18.80
C ALA A 25 -23.54 20.26 17.99
N ARG A 26 -23.36 19.08 18.60
CA ARG A 26 -22.87 17.87 17.93
C ARG A 26 -23.81 17.41 16.81
N ALA A 27 -25.11 17.36 17.08
CA ALA A 27 -26.11 16.99 16.09
C ALA A 27 -26.12 17.96 14.89
N LEU A 28 -26.04 19.27 15.16
CA LEU A 28 -25.94 20.29 14.13
C LEU A 28 -24.67 20.11 13.28
N ILE A 29 -23.51 19.97 13.91
CA ILE A 29 -22.23 19.80 13.20
C ILE A 29 -22.25 18.53 12.33
N ARG A 30 -22.76 17.40 12.86
CA ARG A 30 -22.90 16.16 12.07
C ARG A 30 -23.86 16.32 10.90
N SER A 31 -24.96 17.07 11.09
CA SER A 31 -25.90 17.35 9.99
C SER A 31 -25.23 18.20 8.90
N GLU A 32 -24.38 19.14 9.29
CA GLU A 32 -23.64 19.99 8.35
C GLU A 32 -22.55 19.22 7.62
N ILE A 33 -21.85 18.31 8.29
CA ILE A 33 -20.89 17.38 7.65
C ILE A 33 -21.62 16.55 6.59
N ARG A 34 -22.74 15.90 6.93
CA ARG A 34 -23.54 15.14 5.96
C ARG A 34 -24.06 15.99 4.81
N ARG A 35 -24.43 17.24 5.09
CA ARG A 35 -24.81 18.20 4.06
C ARG A 35 -23.64 18.42 3.11
N LEU A 36 -22.44 18.73 3.60
CA LEU A 36 -21.25 18.96 2.77
C LEU A 36 -20.78 17.70 2.01
N GLU A 37 -20.98 16.50 2.57
CA GLU A 37 -20.71 15.22 1.90
C GLU A 37 -21.62 14.98 0.70
N THR A 38 -22.91 15.30 0.85
CA THR A 38 -23.91 15.12 -0.22
C THR A 38 -23.90 16.26 -1.24
N PHE A 39 -23.45 17.45 -0.84
CA PHE A 39 -23.46 18.64 -1.68
C PHE A 39 -22.19 18.73 -2.55
N SER A 40 -22.10 17.88 -3.57
CA SER A 40 -21.00 17.90 -4.56
C SER A 40 -21.02 19.12 -5.50
N ASN A 41 -22.09 19.93 -5.48
CA ASN A 41 -22.31 21.01 -6.45
C ASN A 41 -22.18 22.40 -5.80
N LEU A 42 -21.00 22.75 -5.29
CA LEU A 42 -20.60 24.15 -5.46
C LEU A 42 -20.39 24.31 -6.96
N ASN A 43 -21.34 24.95 -7.65
CA ASN A 43 -21.34 25.15 -9.11
C ASN A 43 -20.12 25.94 -9.66
N ALA A 44 -19.12 26.21 -8.82
CA ALA A 44 -17.87 26.83 -9.20
C ALA A 44 -16.77 25.77 -9.17
N ASP A 45 -16.01 25.70 -10.26
CA ASP A 45 -14.84 24.81 -10.38
C ASP A 45 -13.79 25.13 -9.30
N GLU A 46 -13.78 26.37 -8.81
CA GLU A 46 -12.90 26.84 -7.74
C GLU A 46 -13.70 27.52 -6.63
N ALA A 47 -13.28 27.28 -5.39
CA ALA A 47 -13.79 27.95 -4.21
C ALA A 47 -12.64 28.57 -3.42
N THR A 48 -12.93 29.73 -2.85
CA THR A 48 -11.97 30.48 -2.05
C THR A 48 -11.95 29.95 -0.61
N TRP A 49 -10.76 29.55 -0.13
CA TRP A 49 -10.54 29.16 1.25
C TRP A 49 -9.68 30.18 1.97
N TRP A 50 -10.15 30.63 3.13
CA TRP A 50 -9.46 31.61 3.96
C TRP A 50 -8.82 30.94 5.17
N ILE A 51 -7.52 31.18 5.36
CA ILE A 51 -6.74 30.70 6.51
C ILE A 51 -6.25 31.91 7.29
N TRP A 52 -6.53 31.93 8.59
CA TRP A 52 -5.97 32.93 9.49
C TRP A 52 -4.65 32.42 10.06
N HIS A 53 -3.53 33.01 9.63
CA HIS A 53 -2.21 32.68 10.18
C HIS A 53 -1.92 33.55 11.40
N HIS A 54 -1.89 32.91 12.57
CA HIS A 54 -1.30 33.50 13.77
C HIS A 54 0.23 33.43 13.66
N LYS A 55 0.94 34.52 13.97
CA LYS A 55 2.39 34.47 14.16
C LYS A 55 2.67 33.61 15.40
N THR A 56 3.15 32.37 15.21
CA THR A 56 3.58 31.50 16.31
C THR A 56 5.10 31.37 16.28
N GLY A 57 5.75 31.78 17.37
CA GLY A 57 7.21 31.71 17.54
C GLY A 57 7.69 32.54 18.74
N PRO A 58 8.82 32.19 19.38
CA PRO A 58 9.34 32.88 20.57
C PRO A 58 9.80 34.32 20.31
N LEU A 59 9.86 34.74 19.03
CA LEU A 59 10.15 36.11 18.58
C LEU A 59 8.95 36.79 17.91
N ALA A 60 7.75 36.23 18.02
CA ALA A 60 6.55 36.79 17.41
C ALA A 60 6.12 38.08 18.14
N ASN A 61 6.43 39.23 17.55
CA ASN A 61 5.79 40.49 17.91
C ASN A 61 4.25 40.31 17.82
N PRO A 62 3.46 40.86 18.78
CA PRO A 62 1.99 40.76 18.82
C PRO A 62 1.33 41.62 17.73
N GLY A 63 1.67 41.34 16.47
CA GLY A 63 1.04 41.93 15.32
C GLY A 63 -0.26 41.19 14.96
N PRO A 64 -1.18 41.86 14.25
CA PRO A 64 -2.40 41.23 13.76
C PRO A 64 -2.03 40.03 12.88
N GLY A 65 -2.74 38.91 13.08
CA GLY A 65 -2.61 37.75 12.19
C GLY A 65 -2.84 38.13 10.73
N LYS A 66 -2.30 37.34 9.80
CA LYS A 66 -2.50 37.57 8.36
C LYS A 66 -3.59 36.62 7.87
N LEU A 67 -4.66 37.17 7.32
CA LEU A 67 -5.61 36.41 6.52
C LEU A 67 -4.95 36.08 5.18
N VAL A 68 -4.82 34.79 4.88
CA VAL A 68 -4.31 34.28 3.60
C VAL A 68 -5.48 33.65 2.85
N THR A 69 -5.55 33.92 1.56
CA THR A 69 -6.60 33.47 0.67
C THR A 69 -5.98 32.54 -0.36
N ASN A 70 -6.47 31.30 -0.45
CA ASN A 70 -6.05 30.34 -1.45
C ASN A 70 -7.27 29.91 -2.28
N GLN A 71 -7.07 29.73 -3.59
CA GLN A 71 -8.08 29.11 -4.45
C GLN A 71 -7.80 27.61 -4.51
N HIS A 72 -8.84 26.80 -4.31
CA HIS A 72 -8.78 25.36 -4.45
C HIS A 72 -10.03 24.86 -5.17
N PRO A 73 -9.97 23.68 -5.82
CA PRO A 73 -11.15 22.98 -6.27
C PRO A 73 -12.21 22.89 -5.17
N SER A 74 -13.47 23.06 -5.53
CA SER A 74 -14.58 23.06 -4.56
C SER A 74 -14.66 21.78 -3.72
N THR A 75 -14.30 20.64 -4.30
CA THR A 75 -14.18 19.34 -3.60
C THR A 75 -13.15 19.37 -2.47
N ILE A 76 -12.03 20.05 -2.68
CA ILE A 76 -10.98 20.24 -1.66
C ILE A 76 -11.47 21.18 -0.56
N VAL A 77 -12.15 22.27 -0.93
CA VAL A 77 -12.72 23.21 0.05
C VAL A 77 -13.76 22.53 0.94
N ASN A 78 -14.61 21.67 0.38
CA ASN A 78 -15.57 20.88 1.16
C ASN A 78 -14.85 19.97 2.16
N LYS A 79 -13.82 19.23 1.74
CA LYS A 79 -13.01 18.38 2.65
C LYS A 79 -12.36 19.19 3.76
N LEU A 80 -11.83 20.39 3.47
CA LEU A 80 -11.25 21.30 4.47
C LEU A 80 -12.31 21.82 5.46
N ALA A 81 -13.50 22.17 4.98
CA ALA A 81 -14.62 22.59 5.81
C ALA A 81 -15.10 21.46 6.72
N ILE A 82 -15.27 20.25 6.17
CA ILE A 82 -15.66 19.06 6.94
C ILE A 82 -14.61 18.73 8.00
N HIS A 83 -13.32 18.71 7.64
CA HIS A 83 -12.25 18.50 8.61
C HIS A 83 -12.31 19.50 9.77
N ARG A 84 -12.55 20.79 9.51
CA ARG A 84 -12.68 21.81 10.56
C ARG A 84 -13.90 21.57 11.47
N LEU A 85 -15.03 21.18 10.88
CA LEU A 85 -16.23 20.82 11.62
C LEU A 85 -15.99 19.56 12.48
N ALA A 86 -15.36 18.53 11.91
CA ALA A 86 -15.02 17.29 12.60
C ALA A 86 -14.03 17.52 13.75
N ALA A 87 -13.03 18.38 13.56
CA ALA A 87 -12.13 18.80 14.63
C ALA A 87 -12.89 19.50 15.77
N THR A 88 -13.96 20.24 15.46
CA THR A 88 -14.79 20.89 16.50
C THR A 88 -15.55 19.86 17.35
N LEU A 89 -15.92 18.71 16.79
CA LEU A 89 -16.58 17.62 17.53
C LEU A 89 -15.72 17.10 18.68
N GLN A 90 -14.38 17.14 18.54
CA GLN A 90 -13.43 16.69 19.55
C GLN A 90 -13.44 17.56 20.83
N PHE A 91 -13.94 18.79 20.74
CA PHE A 91 -14.03 19.72 21.87
C PHE A 91 -15.42 19.75 22.52
N LEU A 92 -16.41 19.08 21.93
CA LEU A 92 -17.80 19.06 22.43
C LEU A 92 -18.01 17.91 23.42
N GLY A 93 -17.35 17.96 24.58
CA GLY A 93 -17.42 16.91 25.62
C GLY A 93 -16.59 15.68 25.26
N VAL A 94 -17.03 14.48 25.69
CA VAL A 94 -16.35 13.22 25.32
C VAL A 94 -16.69 12.88 23.86
N PRO A 95 -15.71 12.86 22.94
CA PRO A 95 -15.95 12.51 21.55
C PRO A 95 -16.37 11.04 21.45
N THR A 96 -17.34 10.75 20.57
CA THR A 96 -17.69 9.36 20.26
C THR A 96 -16.67 8.75 19.29
N VAL A 97 -16.67 7.42 19.17
CA VAL A 97 -15.82 6.70 18.20
C VAL A 97 -16.07 7.22 16.77
N GLU A 98 -17.33 7.42 16.41
CA GLU A 98 -17.72 8.00 15.11
C GLU A 98 -17.12 9.40 14.90
N ASP A 99 -17.16 10.26 15.93
CA ASP A 99 -16.58 11.61 15.83
C ASP A 99 -15.04 11.55 15.61
N GLN A 100 -14.37 10.62 16.28
CA GLN A 100 -12.92 10.40 16.13
C GLN A 100 -12.57 9.86 14.74
N GLN A 101 -13.37 8.92 14.22
CA GLN A 101 -13.16 8.36 12.88
C GLN A 101 -13.38 9.41 11.79
N THR A 102 -14.48 10.16 11.85
CA THR A 102 -14.75 11.25 10.89
C THR A 102 -13.62 12.29 10.93
N GLU A 103 -13.19 12.72 12.11
CA GLU A 103 -12.07 13.66 12.21
C GLU A 103 -10.78 13.09 11.60
N LEU A 104 -10.45 11.82 11.88
CA LEU A 104 -9.25 11.17 11.34
C LEU A 104 -9.28 11.05 9.81
N ILE A 105 -10.42 10.63 9.24
CA ILE A 105 -10.59 10.51 7.78
C ILE A 105 -10.34 11.86 7.10
N TYR A 106 -11.04 12.91 7.54
CA TYR A 106 -10.92 14.20 6.89
C TYR A 106 -9.62 14.93 7.19
N TRP A 107 -9.00 14.65 8.34
CA TRP A 107 -7.64 15.07 8.62
C TRP A 107 -6.65 14.47 7.63
N LEU A 108 -6.78 13.17 7.32
CA LEU A 108 -5.95 12.47 6.34
C LEU A 108 -6.18 12.96 4.91
N GLU A 109 -7.44 13.07 4.49
CA GLU A 109 -7.81 13.56 3.15
C GLU A 109 -7.29 14.98 2.87
N THR A 110 -7.11 15.79 3.91
CA THR A 110 -6.63 17.17 3.78
C THR A 110 -5.15 17.35 4.07
N ALA A 111 -4.43 16.28 4.45
CA ALA A 111 -3.04 16.35 4.88
C ALA A 111 -2.09 16.86 3.76
N THR A 112 -2.31 16.43 2.52
CA THR A 112 -1.50 16.84 1.35
C THR A 112 -1.66 18.34 1.03
N ILE A 113 -2.86 18.88 1.23
CA ILE A 113 -3.20 20.29 0.96
C ILE A 113 -2.61 21.23 2.02
N ARG A 114 -2.48 20.75 3.28
CA ARG A 114 -2.04 21.57 4.41
C ARG A 114 -0.53 21.87 4.43
N ALA A 115 0.23 21.44 3.42
CA ALA A 115 1.66 21.74 3.22
C ALA A 115 2.53 21.54 4.48
N GLY A 116 2.22 20.50 5.25
CA GLY A 116 2.96 20.15 6.47
C GLY A 116 2.38 18.90 7.08
N ALA A 117 3.24 17.91 7.33
CA ALA A 117 2.90 16.78 8.17
C ALA A 117 2.63 17.32 9.58
N VAL A 118 1.36 17.56 9.91
CA VAL A 118 1.01 17.70 11.31
C VAL A 118 1.28 16.33 11.91
N ALA A 119 2.29 16.25 12.77
CA ALA A 119 2.62 15.01 13.44
C ALA A 119 1.40 14.61 14.28
N ARG A 120 0.62 13.65 13.79
CA ARG A 120 -0.39 12.99 14.60
C ARG A 120 0.32 11.97 15.46
N ARG A 121 -0.07 11.89 16.73
CA ARG A 121 0.42 10.86 17.65
C ARG A 121 -0.29 9.57 17.31
N TRP A 122 0.21 8.88 16.28
CA TRP A 122 -0.34 7.62 15.82
C TRP A 122 -0.45 6.62 16.97
N ASP A 123 0.49 6.60 17.91
CA ASP A 123 0.51 5.69 19.06
C ASP A 123 -0.72 5.80 19.98
N GLU A 124 -1.47 6.90 19.93
CA GLU A 124 -2.69 7.09 20.76
C GLU A 124 -3.94 6.45 20.15
N ILE A 125 -3.92 6.12 18.86
CA ILE A 125 -5.06 5.53 18.16
C ILE A 125 -4.94 4.01 18.27
N SER A 126 -5.94 3.27 18.74
CA SER A 126 -5.84 1.81 18.79
C SER A 126 -5.80 1.19 17.39
N THR A 127 -5.25 -0.03 17.27
CA THR A 127 -5.25 -0.79 16.00
C THR A 127 -6.67 -1.05 15.50
N GLU A 128 -7.58 -1.37 16.43
CA GLU A 128 -9.02 -1.54 16.14
C GLU A 128 -9.63 -0.27 15.53
N ASN A 129 -9.41 0.90 16.14
CA ASN A 129 -9.96 2.15 15.63
C ASN A 129 -9.37 2.51 14.25
N LEU A 130 -8.09 2.20 13.99
CA LEU A 130 -7.50 2.35 12.64
C LEU A 130 -8.13 1.39 11.62
N SER A 131 -8.38 0.13 12.01
CA SER A 131 -9.04 -0.85 11.14
C SER A 131 -10.47 -0.45 10.81
N ASP A 132 -11.22 0.07 11.78
CA ASP A 132 -12.58 0.58 11.57
C ASP A 132 -12.58 1.85 10.71
N THR A 133 -11.61 2.75 10.95
CA THR A 133 -11.42 3.94 10.11
C THR A 133 -11.10 3.56 8.67
N LEU A 134 -10.24 2.56 8.45
CA LEU A 134 -9.94 2.02 7.12
C LEU A 134 -11.21 1.47 6.46
N ALA A 135 -12.00 0.65 7.17
CA ALA A 135 -13.24 0.11 6.63
C ALA A 135 -14.22 1.22 6.21
N LYS A 136 -14.39 2.24 7.05
CA LYS A 136 -15.23 3.40 6.76
C LYS A 136 -14.69 4.21 5.58
N ALA A 137 -13.39 4.46 5.53
CA ALA A 137 -12.77 5.20 4.43
C ALA A 137 -12.91 4.48 3.08
N ILE A 138 -12.82 3.14 3.06
CA ILE A 138 -13.09 2.34 1.85
C ILE A 138 -14.56 2.45 1.44
N HIS A 139 -15.48 2.35 2.40
CA HIS A 139 -16.92 2.44 2.14
C HIS A 139 -17.32 3.79 1.54
N ASP A 140 -16.73 4.86 2.05
CA ASP A 140 -17.03 6.25 1.68
C ASP A 140 -16.13 6.78 0.53
N ASP A 141 -15.33 5.91 -0.12
CA ASP A 141 -14.39 6.24 -1.21
C ASP A 141 -13.36 7.35 -0.86
N HIS A 142 -12.95 7.40 0.41
CA HIS A 142 -11.87 8.26 0.92
C HIS A 142 -10.51 7.58 0.75
N LEU A 143 -10.04 7.52 -0.51
CA LEU A 143 -8.87 6.75 -0.90
C LEU A 143 -7.57 7.20 -0.21
N ALA A 144 -7.34 8.50 -0.02
CA ALA A 144 -6.11 8.98 0.62
C ALA A 144 -6.09 8.61 2.11
N ALA A 145 -7.24 8.71 2.79
CA ALA A 145 -7.40 8.24 4.15
C ALA A 145 -7.25 6.72 4.27
N ALA A 146 -7.89 5.95 3.38
CA ALA A 146 -7.79 4.50 3.36
C ALA A 146 -6.33 4.03 3.16
N THR A 147 -5.64 4.58 2.15
CA THR A 147 -4.23 4.25 1.88
C THR A 147 -3.32 4.57 3.07
N THR A 148 -3.54 5.73 3.71
CA THR A 148 -2.73 6.09 4.89
C THR A 148 -3.04 5.19 6.09
N CYS A 149 -4.31 4.85 6.34
CA CYS A 149 -4.67 3.93 7.41
C CYS A 149 -4.04 2.55 7.20
N ALA A 150 -4.10 2.01 5.98
CA ALA A 150 -3.45 0.75 5.64
C ALA A 150 -1.93 0.80 5.89
N ALA A 151 -1.26 1.86 5.43
CA ALA A 151 0.18 2.04 5.66
C ALA A 151 0.53 2.13 7.16
N GLN A 152 -0.28 2.81 7.97
CA GLN A 152 -0.04 2.91 9.42
C GLN A 152 -0.27 1.57 10.15
N LEU A 153 -1.29 0.80 9.76
CA LEU A 153 -1.49 -0.55 10.28
C LEU A 153 -0.26 -1.43 9.97
N GLY A 154 0.28 -1.33 8.75
CA GLY A 154 1.52 -2.01 8.36
C GLY A 154 2.74 -1.61 9.17
N ARG A 155 2.91 -0.31 9.49
CA ARG A 155 4.01 0.19 10.32
C ARG A 155 3.97 -0.34 11.75
N ARG A 156 2.77 -0.59 12.29
CA ARG A 156 2.61 -1.17 13.62
C ARG A 156 2.91 -2.66 13.68
N ALA A 157 2.74 -3.36 12.55
CA ALA A 157 2.91 -4.80 12.45
C ALA A 157 2.08 -5.59 13.50
N ASP A 158 0.91 -5.07 13.87
CA ASP A 158 0.01 -5.69 14.84
C ASP A 158 -0.94 -6.66 14.15
N VAL A 159 -0.91 -7.94 14.55
CA VAL A 159 -1.76 -9.01 14.00
C VAL A 159 -3.25 -8.72 14.23
N ALA A 160 -3.60 -7.91 15.23
CA ALA A 160 -4.99 -7.50 15.46
C ALA A 160 -5.61 -6.78 14.23
N ALA A 161 -4.80 -6.15 13.37
CA ALA A 161 -5.24 -5.53 12.12
C ALA A 161 -5.81 -6.52 11.09
N LEU A 162 -5.51 -7.81 11.22
CA LEU A 162 -6.00 -8.88 10.35
C LEU A 162 -7.22 -9.61 10.94
N SER A 163 -7.69 -9.17 12.11
CA SER A 163 -8.86 -9.77 12.76
C SER A 163 -10.12 -9.55 11.94
N SER A 164 -10.99 -10.55 11.95
CA SER A 164 -12.34 -10.49 11.40
C SER A 164 -13.34 -10.22 12.52
N VAL A 165 -14.25 -9.27 12.30
CA VAL A 165 -15.42 -9.07 13.16
C VAL A 165 -16.64 -9.59 12.40
N GLY A 166 -17.41 -10.49 13.02
CA GLY A 166 -18.68 -10.97 12.45
C GLY A 166 -18.56 -11.80 11.16
N GLY A 167 -17.43 -12.48 10.94
CA GLY A 167 -17.21 -13.34 9.77
C GLY A 167 -16.92 -12.58 8.46
N GLN A 168 -16.75 -11.25 8.54
CA GLN A 168 -16.34 -10.42 7.41
C GLN A 168 -14.83 -10.49 7.16
N ARG A 169 -14.38 -10.14 5.96
CA ARG A 169 -12.95 -9.98 5.67
C ARG A 169 -12.37 -8.86 6.55
N SER A 170 -11.10 -8.94 6.92
CA SER A 170 -10.44 -7.82 7.60
C SER A 170 -10.43 -6.57 6.68
N SER A 171 -10.33 -5.38 7.25
CA SER A 171 -10.31 -4.13 6.46
C SER A 171 -9.15 -4.11 5.45
N LEU A 172 -7.99 -4.67 5.82
CA LEU A 172 -6.85 -4.84 4.92
C LEU A 172 -7.13 -5.84 3.79
N ALA A 173 -7.80 -6.96 4.08
CA ALA A 173 -8.20 -7.91 3.04
C ALA A 173 -9.27 -7.36 2.09
N THR A 174 -10.15 -6.49 2.59
CA THR A 174 -11.11 -5.76 1.75
C THR A 174 -10.38 -4.76 0.84
N ALA A 175 -9.39 -4.03 1.39
CA ALA A 175 -8.57 -3.09 0.63
C ALA A 175 -7.74 -3.78 -0.48
N LEU A 176 -7.27 -5.00 -0.26
CA LEU A 176 -6.58 -5.81 -1.29
C LEU A 176 -7.41 -6.04 -2.55
N ALA A 177 -8.75 -6.12 -2.42
CA ALA A 177 -9.65 -6.35 -3.54
C ALA A 177 -10.12 -5.05 -4.22
N HIS A 178 -9.67 -3.90 -3.76
CA HIS A 178 -10.15 -2.59 -4.22
C HIS A 178 -9.66 -2.27 -5.66
N PRO A 179 -10.41 -1.55 -6.51
CA PRO A 179 -9.95 -1.16 -7.84
C PRO A 179 -8.76 -0.20 -7.83
N ASN A 180 -8.66 0.68 -6.83
CA ASN A 180 -7.54 1.63 -6.69
C ASN A 180 -6.21 0.90 -6.38
N ARG A 181 -5.21 1.12 -7.24
CA ARG A 181 -3.91 0.45 -7.20
C ARG A 181 -3.08 0.80 -5.96
N GLU A 182 -3.04 2.08 -5.57
CA GLU A 182 -2.26 2.55 -4.40
C GLU A 182 -2.78 1.92 -3.11
N LEU A 183 -4.11 1.90 -2.92
CA LEU A 183 -4.74 1.29 -1.76
C LEU A 183 -4.47 -0.22 -1.71
N ARG A 184 -4.57 -0.93 -2.86
CA ARG A 184 -4.23 -2.36 -2.92
C ARG A 184 -2.78 -2.61 -2.52
N TYR A 185 -1.84 -1.81 -3.03
CA TYR A 185 -0.43 -1.98 -2.70
C TYR A 185 -0.15 -1.70 -1.23
N ALA A 186 -0.69 -0.60 -0.67
CA ALA A 186 -0.54 -0.26 0.74
C ALA A 186 -1.13 -1.35 1.65
N ALA A 187 -2.26 -1.95 1.28
CA ALA A 187 -2.84 -3.08 2.00
C ALA A 187 -1.96 -4.33 1.93
N LEU A 188 -1.42 -4.66 0.74
CA LEU A 188 -0.50 -5.77 0.56
C LEU A 188 0.77 -5.58 1.39
N GLU A 189 1.40 -4.42 1.27
CA GLU A 189 2.60 -4.07 2.04
C GLU A 189 2.34 -4.17 3.54
N ALA A 190 1.18 -3.69 4.01
CA ALA A 190 0.81 -3.80 5.42
C ALA A 190 0.69 -5.25 5.89
N ILE A 191 0.02 -6.11 5.12
CA ILE A 191 -0.11 -7.54 5.42
C ILE A 191 1.28 -8.22 5.45
N MET A 192 2.14 -7.91 4.48
CA MET A 192 3.49 -8.47 4.41
C MET A 192 4.39 -8.00 5.57
N LYS A 193 4.21 -6.77 6.07
CA LYS A 193 4.91 -6.27 7.26
C LYS A 193 4.41 -6.90 8.56
N ILE A 194 3.10 -7.20 8.65
CA ILE A 194 2.51 -7.90 9.80
C ILE A 194 3.02 -9.34 9.91
N LYS A 195 3.41 -9.97 8.79
CA LYS A 195 3.91 -11.36 8.72
C LYS A 195 3.00 -12.37 9.46
N PRO A 196 1.74 -12.51 9.02
CA PRO A 196 0.80 -13.41 9.67
C PRO A 196 1.33 -14.86 9.65
N GLN A 197 1.35 -15.48 10.82
CA GLN A 197 1.78 -16.88 10.99
C GLN A 197 0.65 -17.88 10.69
N GLN A 198 -0.59 -17.41 10.61
CA GLN A 198 -1.79 -18.21 10.35
C GLN A 198 -2.61 -17.56 9.24
N THR A 199 -3.42 -18.36 8.55
CA THR A 199 -4.42 -17.85 7.61
C THR A 199 -5.41 -16.94 8.33
N PHE A 200 -5.82 -15.86 7.67
CA PHE A 200 -6.82 -14.91 8.18
C PHE A 200 -7.96 -14.73 7.16
N ALA A 201 -9.06 -14.12 7.58
CA ALA A 201 -10.23 -13.91 6.73
C ALA A 201 -9.87 -13.02 5.52
N GLY A 202 -9.89 -13.61 4.33
CA GLY A 202 -9.51 -12.94 3.07
C GLY A 202 -8.03 -13.12 2.66
N ALA A 203 -7.28 -13.98 3.34
CA ALA A 203 -5.90 -14.34 2.98
C ALA A 203 -5.74 -14.86 1.54
N SER A 204 -6.79 -15.45 0.94
CA SER A 204 -6.76 -15.89 -0.46
C SER A 204 -6.53 -14.75 -1.46
N GLY A 205 -6.79 -13.49 -1.08
CA GLY A 205 -6.49 -12.33 -1.92
C GLY A 205 -5.01 -11.95 -1.99
N VAL A 206 -4.17 -12.47 -1.08
CA VAL A 206 -2.75 -12.10 -1.00
C VAL A 206 -1.95 -12.63 -2.19
N SER A 207 -2.12 -13.91 -2.54
CA SER A 207 -1.39 -14.53 -3.65
C SER A 207 -1.68 -13.84 -5.01
N PRO A 208 -2.95 -13.64 -5.42
CA PRO A 208 -3.25 -12.90 -6.65
C PRO A 208 -2.72 -11.46 -6.63
N ALA A 209 -2.75 -10.78 -5.48
CA ALA A 209 -2.23 -9.42 -5.36
C ALA A 209 -0.70 -9.38 -5.52
N LEU A 210 0.03 -10.33 -4.91
CA LEU A 210 1.48 -10.46 -5.08
C LEU A 210 1.85 -10.66 -6.54
N TRP A 211 1.19 -11.60 -7.22
CA TRP A 211 1.43 -11.86 -8.64
C TRP A 211 1.11 -10.65 -9.51
N HIS A 212 -0.02 -9.99 -9.25
CA HIS A 212 -0.40 -8.76 -9.96
C HIS A 212 0.67 -7.67 -9.83
N PHE A 213 1.16 -7.38 -8.62
CA PHE A 213 2.18 -6.34 -8.46
C PHE A 213 3.54 -6.77 -9.00
N ALA A 214 3.93 -8.03 -8.81
CA ALA A 214 5.17 -8.59 -9.35
C ALA A 214 5.24 -8.46 -10.88
N THR A 215 4.13 -8.69 -11.58
CA THR A 215 4.09 -8.61 -13.06
C THR A 215 3.66 -7.26 -13.60
N SER A 216 3.14 -6.35 -12.76
CA SER A 216 2.62 -5.04 -13.20
C SER A 216 3.65 -4.16 -13.90
N ALA A 217 4.93 -4.30 -13.60
CA ALA A 217 6.01 -3.57 -14.26
C ALA A 217 6.20 -3.98 -15.74
N ALA A 218 5.70 -5.15 -16.15
CA ALA A 218 5.71 -5.59 -17.53
C ALA A 218 4.60 -4.95 -18.38
N GLU A 219 3.54 -4.40 -17.77
CA GLU A 219 2.29 -4.09 -18.48
C GLU A 219 2.19 -2.65 -19.01
N LYS A 220 3.01 -1.67 -18.59
CA LYS A 220 2.99 -0.29 -19.13
C LYS A 220 4.15 0.60 -18.64
N GLU A 221 4.37 1.69 -19.38
CA GLU A 221 5.19 2.90 -19.13
C GLU A 221 6.00 2.89 -17.82
N LYS A 222 7.34 2.97 -17.94
CA LYS A 222 8.34 2.94 -16.85
C LYS A 222 8.13 4.04 -15.80
N GLN A 223 7.11 3.91 -14.97
CA GLN A 223 6.98 4.68 -13.75
C GLN A 223 7.88 4.01 -12.70
N PRO A 224 8.86 4.73 -12.12
CA PRO A 224 9.83 4.14 -11.19
C PRO A 224 9.15 3.49 -9.99
N GLU A 225 8.04 4.07 -9.52
CA GLU A 225 7.23 3.52 -8.44
C GLU A 225 6.69 2.12 -8.77
N HIS A 226 6.29 1.84 -10.02
CA HIS A 226 5.78 0.53 -10.40
C HIS A 226 6.88 -0.54 -10.36
N THR A 227 8.09 -0.20 -10.78
CA THR A 227 9.26 -1.08 -10.72
C THR A 227 9.64 -1.38 -9.28
N GLU A 228 9.66 -0.37 -8.40
CA GLU A 228 9.94 -0.56 -6.97
C GLU A 228 8.92 -1.49 -6.31
N GLN A 229 7.64 -1.30 -6.60
CA GLN A 229 6.56 -2.13 -6.07
C GLN A 229 6.60 -3.57 -6.61
N ALA A 230 6.97 -3.75 -7.89
CA ALA A 230 7.18 -5.07 -8.47
C ALA A 230 8.37 -5.78 -7.82
N ALA A 231 9.49 -5.08 -7.61
CA ALA A 231 10.67 -5.64 -6.92
C ALA A 231 10.34 -6.05 -5.49
N ALA A 232 9.59 -5.23 -4.74
CA ALA A 232 9.14 -5.56 -3.40
C ALA A 232 8.23 -6.80 -3.38
N ALA A 233 7.27 -6.88 -4.31
CA ALA A 233 6.37 -8.02 -4.44
C ALA A 233 7.13 -9.31 -4.80
N LEU A 234 8.12 -9.26 -5.69
CA LEU A 234 9.00 -10.38 -6.00
C LEU A 234 9.81 -10.83 -4.79
N GLY A 235 10.33 -9.89 -4.00
CA GLY A 235 11.03 -10.18 -2.75
C GLY A 235 10.14 -10.91 -1.74
N TRP A 236 8.91 -10.44 -1.57
CA TRP A 236 7.92 -11.11 -0.71
C TRP A 236 7.51 -12.49 -1.24
N LEU A 237 7.30 -12.64 -2.55
CA LEU A 237 7.03 -13.94 -3.16
C LEU A 237 8.14 -14.95 -2.85
N ALA A 238 9.41 -14.55 -3.02
CA ALA A 238 10.54 -15.42 -2.70
C ALA A 238 10.58 -15.78 -1.22
N GLU A 239 10.41 -14.82 -0.30
CA GLU A 239 10.38 -15.07 1.15
C GLU A 239 9.27 -16.05 1.54
N LEU A 240 8.06 -15.88 0.98
CA LEU A 240 6.92 -16.76 1.26
C LEU A 240 7.13 -18.19 0.74
N LEU A 241 7.71 -18.35 -0.46
CA LEU A 241 8.05 -19.66 -1.05
C LEU A 241 9.23 -20.34 -0.32
N GLU A 242 10.18 -19.56 0.20
CA GLU A 242 11.29 -20.07 1.02
C GLU A 242 10.79 -20.65 2.34
N THR A 243 9.88 -19.95 3.01
CA THR A 243 9.40 -20.28 4.36
C THR A 243 8.21 -21.23 4.39
N GLY A 244 7.51 -21.44 3.26
CA GLY A 244 6.34 -22.32 3.20
C GLY A 244 5.11 -21.72 3.87
N HIS A 245 4.94 -20.40 3.76
CA HIS A 245 3.78 -19.68 4.30
C HIS A 245 2.44 -20.18 3.72
N PRO A 246 1.30 -19.94 4.40
CA PRO A 246 0.06 -20.71 4.25
C PRO A 246 -0.77 -20.39 2.99
N TYR A 247 -0.15 -19.90 1.93
CA TYR A 247 -0.83 -19.49 0.70
C TYR A 247 -0.72 -20.60 -0.36
N ASP A 248 -1.59 -21.60 -0.26
CA ASP A 248 -1.57 -22.79 -1.14
C ASP A 248 -1.70 -22.46 -2.64
N GLU A 249 -2.23 -21.29 -2.99
CA GLU A 249 -2.50 -20.86 -4.37
C GLU A 249 -1.29 -20.21 -5.07
N MET A 250 -0.15 -20.04 -4.41
CA MET A 250 1.00 -19.31 -4.98
C MET A 250 1.53 -19.90 -6.29
N LEU A 251 1.46 -21.21 -6.49
CA LEU A 251 1.97 -21.86 -7.70
C LEU A 251 1.04 -21.71 -8.92
N ARG A 252 -0.23 -21.29 -8.72
CA ARG A 252 -1.23 -21.24 -9.79
C ARG A 252 -0.85 -20.26 -10.90
N ASP A 253 -0.31 -19.11 -10.53
CA ASP A 253 0.02 -18.01 -11.44
C ASP A 253 1.52 -17.92 -11.74
N ALA A 254 2.30 -18.92 -11.29
CA ALA A 254 3.75 -19.01 -11.44
C ALA A 254 4.28 -18.73 -12.85
N LYS A 255 3.52 -19.08 -13.89
CA LYS A 255 3.94 -18.90 -15.30
C LYS A 255 4.13 -17.42 -15.69
N GLN A 256 3.44 -16.50 -15.00
CA GLN A 256 3.52 -15.06 -15.30
C GLN A 256 4.90 -14.47 -14.97
N ILE A 257 5.70 -15.13 -14.12
CA ILE A 257 7.03 -14.67 -13.71
C ILE A 257 7.99 -14.47 -14.90
N SER A 258 7.76 -15.17 -16.01
CA SER A 258 8.54 -15.04 -17.23
C SER A 258 8.53 -13.62 -17.82
N LEU A 259 7.49 -12.82 -17.52
CA LEU A 259 7.33 -11.45 -18.02
C LEU A 259 8.34 -10.45 -17.42
N THR A 260 8.91 -10.76 -16.27
CA THR A 260 9.84 -9.86 -15.54
C THR A 260 11.31 -10.23 -15.73
N LEU A 261 11.58 -11.46 -16.20
CA LEU A 261 12.93 -12.03 -16.23
C LEU A 261 13.94 -11.24 -17.08
N TYR A 262 13.46 -10.56 -18.13
CA TYR A 262 14.32 -9.78 -19.03
C TYR A 262 14.30 -8.28 -18.75
N GLN A 263 13.72 -7.86 -17.63
CA GLN A 263 13.76 -6.47 -17.18
C GLN A 263 14.97 -6.27 -16.26
N PRO A 264 16.01 -5.52 -16.66
CA PRO A 264 17.25 -5.42 -15.90
C PRO A 264 17.04 -5.03 -14.42
N GLU A 265 16.06 -4.18 -14.14
CA GLU A 265 15.73 -3.70 -12.81
C GLU A 265 15.06 -4.77 -11.92
N LEU A 266 14.50 -5.84 -12.50
CA LEU A 266 13.78 -6.92 -11.81
C LEU A 266 14.43 -8.29 -11.94
N THR A 267 15.44 -8.45 -12.80
CA THR A 267 16.09 -9.73 -13.12
C THR A 267 16.51 -10.48 -11.86
N GLU A 268 17.25 -9.82 -10.96
CA GLU A 268 17.76 -10.48 -9.75
C GLU A 268 16.65 -10.99 -8.84
N ALA A 269 15.63 -10.15 -8.58
CA ALA A 269 14.48 -10.53 -7.78
C ALA A 269 13.68 -11.68 -8.44
N THR A 270 13.57 -11.65 -9.77
CA THR A 270 12.91 -12.71 -10.56
C THR A 270 13.67 -14.04 -10.47
N LEU A 271 14.99 -14.02 -10.61
CA LEU A 271 15.84 -15.21 -10.48
C LEU A 271 15.73 -15.83 -9.08
N ARG A 272 15.64 -15.02 -8.03
CA ARG A 272 15.41 -15.50 -6.67
C ARG A 272 14.07 -16.24 -6.55
N VAL A 273 12.99 -15.69 -7.10
CA VAL A 273 11.68 -16.36 -7.13
C VAL A 273 11.77 -17.69 -7.88
N LEU A 274 12.37 -17.70 -9.08
CA LEU A 274 12.54 -18.92 -9.88
C LEU A 274 13.34 -20.01 -9.17
N ALA A 275 14.34 -19.63 -8.36
CA ALA A 275 15.14 -20.57 -7.57
C ALA A 275 14.30 -21.37 -6.56
N VAL A 276 13.23 -20.77 -6.04
CA VAL A 276 12.45 -21.31 -4.92
C VAL A 276 11.04 -21.74 -5.31
N LEU A 277 10.65 -21.54 -6.58
CA LEU A 277 9.31 -21.86 -7.08
C LEU A 277 9.05 -23.37 -7.21
N GLY A 278 10.09 -24.16 -7.51
CA GLY A 278 10.02 -25.61 -7.53
C GLY A 278 9.17 -26.21 -8.65
N THR A 279 9.14 -25.60 -9.84
CA THR A 279 8.44 -26.13 -11.02
C THR A 279 9.41 -26.50 -12.14
N ALA A 280 9.00 -27.41 -13.04
CA ALA A 280 9.77 -27.72 -14.24
C ALA A 280 9.95 -26.47 -15.12
N ASP A 281 8.88 -25.68 -15.27
CA ASP A 281 8.90 -24.40 -15.99
C ASP A 281 9.92 -23.42 -15.39
N SER A 282 10.06 -23.34 -14.05
CA SER A 282 11.04 -22.44 -13.43
C SER A 282 12.48 -22.87 -13.71
N GLN A 283 12.78 -24.16 -13.64
CA GLN A 283 14.11 -24.67 -13.99
C GLN A 283 14.41 -24.48 -15.48
N GLN A 284 13.41 -24.65 -16.35
CA GLN A 284 13.56 -24.42 -17.80
C GLN A 284 13.81 -22.94 -18.11
N LEU A 285 13.11 -22.01 -17.44
CA LEU A 285 13.33 -20.57 -17.59
C LEU A 285 14.75 -20.17 -17.17
N LEU A 286 15.23 -20.68 -16.03
CA LEU A 286 16.60 -20.47 -15.58
C LEU A 286 17.61 -20.99 -16.61
N LEU A 287 17.41 -22.22 -17.11
CA LEU A 287 18.29 -22.83 -18.12
C LEU A 287 18.34 -22.01 -19.42
N ASN A 288 17.19 -21.55 -19.91
CA ASN A 288 17.11 -20.71 -21.10
C ASN A 288 17.79 -19.36 -20.89
N PHE A 289 17.63 -18.74 -19.73
CA PHE A 289 18.30 -17.49 -19.39
C PHE A 289 19.83 -17.66 -19.37
N ILE A 290 20.34 -18.70 -18.69
CA ILE A 290 21.77 -19.02 -18.64
C ILE A 290 22.35 -19.26 -20.05
N SER A 291 21.56 -19.84 -20.95
CA SER A 291 22.00 -20.19 -22.30
C SER A 291 21.96 -19.02 -23.29
N THR A 292 21.48 -17.84 -22.89
CA THR A 292 21.33 -16.69 -23.79
C THR A 292 22.64 -15.89 -23.81
N ASN A 293 23.39 -16.02 -24.91
CA ASN A 293 24.73 -15.44 -25.06
C ASN A 293 24.77 -13.90 -25.15
N THR A 294 23.64 -13.25 -25.42
CA THR A 294 23.53 -11.78 -25.45
C THR A 294 23.36 -11.15 -24.06
N LEU A 295 23.14 -11.97 -23.02
CA LEU A 295 22.99 -11.48 -21.65
C LEU A 295 24.36 -11.29 -20.98
N PRO A 296 24.49 -10.32 -20.06
CA PRO A 296 25.70 -10.15 -19.26
C PRO A 296 26.09 -11.42 -18.52
N ILE A 297 27.39 -11.73 -18.51
CA ILE A 297 27.91 -12.95 -17.90
C ILE A 297 27.55 -13.07 -16.41
N GLU A 298 27.59 -11.96 -15.68
CA GLU A 298 27.22 -11.92 -14.26
C GLU A 298 25.75 -12.32 -14.04
N SER A 299 24.83 -11.86 -14.89
CA SER A 299 23.43 -12.28 -14.81
C SER A 299 23.25 -13.78 -15.08
N ARG A 300 24.04 -14.33 -16.01
CA ARG A 300 24.02 -15.77 -16.33
C ARG A 300 24.60 -16.60 -15.18
N ARG A 301 25.66 -16.14 -14.52
CA ARG A 301 26.21 -16.75 -13.29
C ARG A 301 25.18 -16.76 -12.15
N THR A 302 24.49 -15.64 -11.90
CA THR A 302 23.41 -15.57 -10.90
C THR A 302 22.29 -16.56 -11.22
N ALA A 303 21.90 -16.69 -12.49
CA ALA A 303 20.89 -17.67 -12.89
C ALA A 303 21.37 -19.12 -12.72
N SER A 304 22.65 -19.41 -12.97
CA SER A 304 23.26 -20.74 -12.70
C SER A 304 23.17 -21.09 -11.20
N GLN A 305 23.49 -20.14 -10.32
CA GLN A 305 23.36 -20.31 -8.86
C GLN A 305 21.90 -20.51 -8.43
N ALA A 306 20.96 -19.77 -9.04
CA ALA A 306 19.53 -19.95 -8.81
C ALA A 306 19.05 -21.35 -9.25
N LEU A 307 19.53 -21.85 -10.39
CA LEU A 307 19.25 -23.21 -10.87
C LEU A 307 19.82 -24.26 -9.90
N ALA A 308 21.06 -24.09 -9.45
CA ALA A 308 21.67 -24.96 -8.45
C ALA A 308 20.87 -25.02 -7.15
N THR A 309 20.37 -23.86 -6.69
CA THR A 309 19.49 -23.77 -5.52
C THR A 309 18.19 -24.53 -5.75
N SER A 310 17.56 -24.37 -6.92
CA SER A 310 16.34 -25.08 -7.29
C SER A 310 16.54 -26.59 -7.34
N VAL A 311 17.57 -27.07 -8.04
CA VAL A 311 17.89 -28.50 -8.17
C VAL A 311 18.24 -29.10 -6.82
N LYS A 312 18.99 -28.40 -5.97
CA LYS A 312 19.31 -28.86 -4.61
C LYS A 312 18.05 -29.04 -3.76
N ARG A 313 17.07 -28.15 -3.89
CA ARG A 313 15.85 -28.18 -3.06
C ARG A 313 14.76 -29.12 -3.59
N PHE A 314 14.58 -29.18 -4.91
CA PHE A 314 13.44 -29.85 -5.55
C PHE A 314 13.85 -31.03 -6.43
N GLY A 315 15.14 -31.28 -6.60
CA GLY A 315 15.67 -32.25 -7.56
C GLY A 315 15.61 -31.73 -9.01
N LYS A 316 15.96 -32.62 -9.94
CA LYS A 316 15.92 -32.33 -11.38
C LYS A 316 14.49 -32.51 -11.87
N LEU A 317 13.84 -31.40 -12.24
CA LEU A 317 12.48 -31.39 -12.77
C LEU A 317 12.45 -31.29 -14.31
N LEU A 318 13.63 -31.16 -14.92
CA LEU A 318 13.83 -31.14 -16.37
C LEU A 318 13.66 -32.54 -16.97
N THR A 319 13.10 -32.59 -18.17
CA THR A 319 13.00 -33.80 -18.99
C THR A 319 14.34 -34.19 -19.60
N SER A 320 14.50 -35.45 -19.98
CA SER A 320 15.72 -35.91 -20.68
C SER A 320 15.99 -35.12 -21.97
N GLY A 321 14.94 -34.71 -22.70
CA GLY A 321 15.07 -33.87 -23.89
C GLY A 321 15.59 -32.46 -23.58
N GLU A 322 15.24 -31.89 -22.43
CA GLU A 322 15.78 -30.61 -21.98
C GLU A 322 17.25 -30.71 -21.55
N ILE A 323 17.60 -31.80 -20.87
CA ILE A 323 18.99 -32.08 -20.47
C ILE A 323 19.86 -32.29 -21.72
N LEU A 324 19.42 -33.08 -22.71
CA LEU A 324 20.15 -33.27 -23.97
C LEU A 324 20.37 -31.97 -24.73
N ARG A 325 19.35 -31.09 -24.79
CA ARG A 325 19.51 -29.76 -25.38
C ARG A 325 20.57 -28.91 -24.69
N GLN A 326 20.80 -29.13 -23.39
CA GLN A 326 21.87 -28.43 -22.68
C GLN A 326 23.26 -28.93 -23.08
N TYR A 327 23.44 -30.23 -23.33
CA TYR A 327 24.67 -30.76 -23.92
C TYR A 327 24.92 -30.17 -25.32
N ASP A 328 23.88 -30.10 -26.16
CA ASP A 328 23.99 -29.49 -27.48
C ASP A 328 24.44 -28.02 -27.39
N ARG A 329 23.88 -27.27 -26.43
CA ARG A 329 24.26 -25.86 -26.17
C ARG A 329 25.69 -25.72 -25.70
N TYR A 330 26.15 -26.59 -24.79
CA TYR A 330 27.53 -26.60 -24.33
C TYR A 330 28.50 -26.93 -25.46
N ASN A 331 28.23 -27.98 -26.25
CA ASN A 331 29.05 -28.35 -27.40
C ASN A 331 29.09 -27.22 -28.45
N ALA A 332 27.96 -26.56 -28.71
CA ALA A 332 27.91 -25.42 -29.61
C ALA A 332 28.67 -24.19 -29.09
N SER A 333 29.00 -24.14 -27.80
CA SER A 333 29.78 -23.06 -27.18
C SER A 333 31.30 -23.27 -27.27
N GLU A 334 31.79 -24.28 -28.00
CA GLU A 334 33.23 -24.59 -28.16
C GLU A 334 34.07 -23.39 -28.62
N THR A 335 33.50 -22.47 -29.39
CA THR A 335 34.17 -21.26 -29.88
C THR A 335 33.79 -19.99 -29.11
N ALA A 336 32.98 -20.10 -28.05
CA ALA A 336 32.62 -18.97 -27.20
C ALA A 336 33.78 -18.56 -26.29
N ASP A 337 33.62 -17.42 -25.60
CA ASP A 337 34.58 -16.97 -24.58
C ASP A 337 34.62 -17.95 -23.39
N SER A 338 35.73 -17.90 -22.64
CA SER A 338 35.97 -18.82 -21.52
C SER A 338 34.92 -18.72 -20.42
N ASP A 339 34.42 -17.52 -20.13
CA ASP A 339 33.41 -17.35 -19.07
C ASP A 339 32.08 -17.99 -19.50
N THR A 340 31.70 -17.85 -20.78
CA THR A 340 30.51 -18.52 -21.34
C THR A 340 30.63 -20.05 -21.22
N GLN A 341 31.79 -20.62 -21.52
CA GLN A 341 32.03 -22.06 -21.41
C GLN A 341 31.98 -22.53 -19.96
N GLU A 342 32.60 -21.79 -19.05
CA GLU A 342 32.60 -22.07 -17.61
C GLU A 342 31.17 -22.18 -17.08
N VAL A 343 30.34 -21.17 -17.33
CA VAL A 343 28.94 -21.15 -16.86
C VAL A 343 28.13 -22.32 -17.42
N LEU A 344 28.32 -22.67 -18.70
CA LEU A 344 27.59 -23.79 -19.31
C LEU A 344 28.09 -25.15 -18.79
N SER A 345 29.39 -25.28 -18.49
CA SER A 345 29.99 -26.46 -17.89
C SER A 345 29.47 -26.69 -16.47
N GLU A 346 29.40 -25.64 -15.64
CA GLU A 346 28.86 -25.73 -14.28
C GLU A 346 27.41 -26.24 -14.27
N VAL A 347 26.61 -25.83 -15.26
CA VAL A 347 25.24 -26.31 -15.42
C VAL A 347 25.22 -27.80 -15.77
N LEU A 348 26.11 -28.29 -16.63
CA LEU A 348 26.20 -29.72 -16.92
C LEU A 348 26.59 -30.52 -15.67
N ASP A 349 27.62 -30.07 -14.95
CA ASP A 349 28.05 -30.71 -13.69
C ASP A 349 26.92 -30.77 -12.65
N LEU A 350 26.07 -29.75 -12.61
CA LEU A 350 24.89 -29.72 -11.76
C LEU A 350 23.83 -30.76 -12.19
N LEU A 351 23.58 -30.91 -13.49
CA LEU A 351 22.57 -31.81 -14.03
C LEU A 351 23.00 -33.29 -14.02
N GLU A 352 24.31 -33.56 -13.98
CA GLU A 352 24.87 -34.91 -13.92
C GLU A 352 24.85 -35.53 -12.52
N LYS A 353 24.87 -34.71 -11.46
CA LYS A 353 24.78 -35.15 -10.06
C LYS A 353 23.40 -35.70 -9.70
#